data_AF-A0A7X6WH16-F1
#
_entry.id   AF-A0A7X6WH16-F1
#
_cell.length_a   1.000
_cell.length_b   1.000
_cell.length_c   1.000
_cell.angle_alpha   90.00
_cell.angle_beta   90.00
_cell.angle_gamma   90.00
#
_symmetry.space_group_name_H-M   'P 1'
#
loop_
_entity.id
_entity.type
_entity.pdbx_description
1 polymer ?
#
loop_
_entity_poly.entity_id
_entity_poly.type
_entity_poly.pdbx_seq_one_letter_code
_entity_poly.pdbx_strand_id
1 'polypeptide(L)'
;MDRDDILVKSREENKKKDEYQLSQEKQAEFSLSTIVLLFFFIILILSSLGYITGELIIFNNKVNFNDVAGSLLTMVLLIDQVITYYVI
;
A
#
# COMPACT_ATOMS: atom_id res chain seq x y z
N MET A 1 5.72 45.54 -15.57
CA MET A 1 5.29 44.19 -15.16
C MET A 1 3.90 44.38 -14.59
N ASP A 2 2.89 43.90 -15.31
CA ASP A 2 1.50 44.21 -15.00
C ASP A 2 1.03 43.38 -13.80
N ARG A 3 0.09 43.91 -12.99
CA ARG A 3 -0.38 43.20 -11.78
C ARG A 3 -0.99 41.84 -12.10
N ASP A 4 -1.58 41.72 -13.27
CA ASP A 4 -2.23 40.48 -13.73
C ASP A 4 -1.22 39.39 -14.09
N ASP A 5 -0.06 39.74 -14.65
CA ASP A 5 1.01 38.79 -14.95
C ASP A 5 1.59 38.17 -13.67
N ILE A 6 1.67 38.97 -12.59
CA ILE A 6 2.15 38.52 -11.28
C ILE A 6 1.17 37.52 -10.66
N LEU A 7 -0.13 37.79 -10.79
CA LEU A 7 -1.19 36.92 -10.26
C LEU A 7 -1.27 35.59 -11.02
N VAL A 8 -1.10 35.60 -12.34
CA VAL A 8 -1.06 34.36 -13.15
C VAL A 8 0.15 33.51 -12.77
N LYS A 9 1.34 34.11 -12.68
CA LYS A 9 2.56 33.40 -12.32
C LYS A 9 2.50 32.80 -10.91
N SER A 10 1.94 33.54 -9.94
CA SER A 10 1.74 33.03 -8.58
C SER A 10 0.75 31.86 -8.52
N ARG A 11 -0.32 31.87 -9.34
CA ARG A 11 -1.28 30.76 -9.40
C ARG A 11 -0.67 29.50 -10.02
N GLU A 12 0.14 29.63 -11.06
CA GLU A 12 0.85 28.49 -11.66
C GLU A 12 1.90 27.90 -10.72
N GLU A 13 2.65 28.75 -10.00
CA GLU A 13 3.62 28.29 -9.01
C GLU A 13 2.94 27.56 -7.84
N ASN A 14 1.80 28.06 -7.35
CA ASN A 14 1.03 27.36 -6.31
C ASN A 14 0.47 26.03 -6.79
N LYS A 15 -0.12 25.98 -7.99
CA LYS A 15 -0.65 24.74 -8.58
C LYS A 15 0.45 23.68 -8.72
N LYS A 16 1.63 24.07 -9.17
CA LYS A 16 2.78 23.16 -9.30
C LYS A 16 3.30 22.66 -7.96
N LYS A 17 3.22 23.49 -6.91
CA LYS A 17 3.60 23.12 -5.55
C LYS A 17 2.61 22.14 -4.92
N ASP A 18 1.32 22.34 -5.18
CA ASP A 18 0.25 21.42 -4.76
C ASP A 18 0.37 20.06 -5.47
N GLU A 19 0.61 20.05 -6.78
CA GLU A 19 0.83 18.82 -7.55
C GLU A 19 2.09 18.05 -7.08
N TYR A 20 3.14 18.76 -6.67
CA TYR A 20 4.35 18.16 -6.11
C TYR A 20 4.13 17.59 -4.69
N GLN A 21 3.32 18.25 -3.86
CA GLN A 21 2.96 17.72 -2.55
C GLN A 21 2.10 16.46 -2.69
N LEU A 22 1.10 16.49 -3.58
CA LEU A 22 0.26 15.33 -3.91
C LEU A 22 1.08 14.15 -4.44
N SER A 23 2.11 14.39 -5.26
CA SER A 23 2.95 13.31 -5.77
C SER A 23 3.84 12.71 -4.69
N GLN A 24 4.36 13.52 -3.77
CA GLN A 24 5.12 13.02 -2.62
C GLN A 24 4.26 12.22 -1.64
N GLU A 25 3.03 12.66 -1.36
CA GLU A 25 2.09 11.93 -0.51
C GLU A 25 1.76 10.56 -1.11
N LYS A 26 1.40 10.51 -2.41
CA LYS A 26 1.18 9.25 -3.13
C LYS A 26 2.40 8.35 -3.13
N GLN A 27 3.60 8.91 -3.29
CA GLN A 27 4.84 8.15 -3.28
C GLN A 27 5.16 7.57 -1.89
N ALA A 28 4.87 8.32 -0.83
CA ALA A 28 5.02 7.85 0.54
C ALA A 28 4.03 6.72 0.88
N GLU A 29 2.77 6.84 0.46
CA GLU A 29 1.75 5.78 0.61
C GLU A 29 2.16 4.50 -0.11
N PHE A 30 2.63 4.62 -1.36
CA PHE A 30 3.11 3.48 -2.14
C PHE A 30 4.34 2.81 -1.52
N SER A 31 5.22 3.60 -0.90
CA SER A 31 6.40 3.08 -0.21
C SER A 31 6.04 2.32 1.07
N LEU A 32 5.06 2.82 1.83
CA LEU A 32 4.54 2.15 3.04
C LEU A 32 3.81 0.85 2.71
N SER A 33 2.94 0.84 1.69
CA SER A 33 2.23 -0.37 1.27
C SER A 33 3.20 -1.46 0.84
N THR A 34 4.25 -1.09 0.10
CA THR A 34 5.32 -2.00 -0.34
C THR A 34 6.06 -2.65 0.84
N ILE A 35 6.38 -1.86 1.87
CA ILE A 35 7.05 -2.36 3.08
C ILE A 35 6.16 -3.38 3.81
N VAL A 36 4.87 -3.07 3.96
CA VAL A 36 3.91 -3.98 4.61
C VAL A 36 3.78 -5.29 3.85
N LEU A 37 3.67 -5.23 2.51
CA LEU A 37 3.66 -6.40 1.63
C LEU A 37 4.90 -7.28 1.79
N LEU A 38 6.08 -6.65 1.87
CA LEU A 38 7.34 -7.36 2.09
C LEU A 38 7.32 -8.13 3.43
N PHE A 39 6.82 -7.52 4.51
CA PHE A 39 6.71 -8.19 5.80
C PHE A 39 5.78 -9.42 5.75
N PHE A 40 4.60 -9.29 5.14
CA PHE A 40 3.68 -10.43 4.99
C PHE A 40 4.29 -11.54 4.15
N PHE A 41 5.03 -11.20 3.10
CA PHE A 41 5.73 -12.16 2.26
C PHE A 41 6.81 -12.93 3.03
N ILE A 42 7.61 -12.24 3.86
CA ILE A 42 8.62 -12.87 4.72
C ILE A 42 7.96 -13.82 5.72
N ILE A 43 6.85 -13.41 6.36
CA ILE A 43 6.11 -14.24 7.31
C ILE A 43 5.60 -15.52 6.62
N LEU A 44 5.07 -15.39 5.40
CA LEU A 44 4.59 -16.55 4.62
C LEU A 44 5.74 -17.52 4.30
N ILE A 45 6.90 -17.02 3.87
CA ILE A 45 8.09 -17.85 3.61
C ILE A 45 8.53 -18.56 4.89
N LEU A 46 8.63 -17.85 6.00
CA LEU A 46 9.03 -18.43 7.28
C LEU A 46 8.03 -19.49 7.75
N SER A 47 6.74 -19.29 7.51
CA SER A 47 5.72 -20.28 7.82
C SER A 47 5.80 -21.51 6.91
N SER A 48 6.00 -21.31 5.60
CA SER A 48 6.14 -22.38 4.62
C SER A 48 7.40 -23.24 4.85
N LEU A 49 8.48 -22.63 5.36
CA LEU A 49 9.70 -23.33 5.76
C LEU A 49 9.60 -24.00 7.15
N GLY A 50 8.48 -23.82 7.86
CA GLY A 50 8.24 -24.42 9.17
C GLY A 50 8.91 -23.71 10.35
N TYR A 51 9.47 -22.51 10.16
CA TYR A 51 9.97 -21.68 11.27
C TYR A 51 8.83 -21.09 12.11
N ILE A 52 7.70 -20.78 11.46
CA ILE A 52 6.48 -20.33 12.11
C ILE A 52 5.39 -21.37 11.88
N THR A 53 5.03 -22.09 12.93
CA THR A 53 3.99 -23.13 12.91
C THR A 53 2.92 -22.82 13.95
N GLY A 54 1.70 -23.28 13.68
CA GLY A 54 0.58 -23.08 14.58
C GLY A 54 -0.76 -23.36 13.91
N GLU A 55 -1.75 -23.63 14.76
CA GLU A 55 -3.15 -23.71 14.37
C GLU A 55 -3.88 -22.49 14.95
N LEU A 56 -4.67 -21.83 14.11
CA LEU A 56 -5.59 -20.78 14.51
C LEU A 56 -6.97 -21.40 14.69
N ILE A 57 -7.65 -21.05 15.78
CA ILE A 57 -9.04 -21.45 16.00
C ILE A 57 -9.93 -20.28 15.53
N ILE A 58 -10.67 -20.50 14.46
CA ILE A 58 -11.60 -19.53 13.87
C ILE A 58 -12.98 -20.18 13.83
N PHE A 59 -13.96 -19.60 14.54
CA PHE A 59 -15.34 -20.12 14.62
C PHE A 59 -15.41 -21.63 14.93
N ASN A 60 -14.65 -22.09 15.94
CA ASN A 60 -14.47 -23.50 16.32
C ASN A 60 -13.80 -24.42 15.29
N ASN A 61 -13.35 -23.90 14.15
CA ASN A 61 -12.56 -24.65 13.18
C ASN A 61 -11.08 -24.39 13.39
N LYS A 62 -10.27 -25.44 13.27
CA LYS A 62 -8.82 -25.34 13.24
C LYS A 62 -8.37 -25.05 11.81
N VAL A 63 -7.59 -23.99 11.65
CA VAL A 63 -7.02 -23.59 10.36
C VAL A 63 -5.52 -23.47 10.54
N ASN A 64 -4.73 -23.98 9.60
CA ASN A 64 -3.28 -23.82 9.68
C ASN A 64 -2.91 -22.35 9.54
N PHE A 65 -1.95 -21.91 10.34
CA PHE A 65 -1.42 -20.55 10.26
C PHE A 65 -0.89 -20.23 8.86
N ASN A 66 -0.25 -21.18 8.17
CA ASN A 66 0.26 -20.99 6.82
C ASN A 66 -0.86 -20.67 5.81
N ASP A 67 -2.01 -21.34 5.93
CA ASP A 67 -3.16 -21.12 5.05
C ASP A 67 -3.77 -19.73 5.28
N VAL A 68 -3.79 -19.27 6.54
CA VAL A 68 -4.25 -17.92 6.89
C VAL A 68 -3.26 -16.86 6.41
N ALA A 69 -1.95 -17.07 6.58
CA ALA A 69 -0.94 -16.14 6.10
C ALA A 69 -0.98 -16.00 4.56
N GLY A 70 -1.14 -17.11 3.84
CA GLY A 70 -1.24 -17.12 2.37
C GLY A 70 -2.51 -16.42 1.86
N SER A 71 -3.64 -16.67 2.52
CA SER A 71 -4.90 -16.00 2.16
C SER A 71 -4.87 -14.49 2.45
N LEU A 72 -4.27 -14.06 3.56
CA LEU A 72 -4.07 -12.63 3.86
C LEU A 72 -3.20 -11.94 2.82
N LEU A 73 -2.06 -12.52 2.44
CA LEU A 73 -1.19 -11.96 1.41
C LEU A 73 -1.93 -11.81 0.07
N THR A 74 -2.72 -12.82 -0.30
CA THR A 74 -3.51 -12.81 -1.54
C THR A 74 -4.57 -11.71 -1.52
N MET A 75 -5.26 -11.51 -0.38
CA MET A 75 -6.22 -10.42 -0.21
C MET A 75 -5.57 -9.04 -0.39
N VAL A 76 -4.41 -8.82 0.22
CA VAL A 76 -3.69 -7.54 0.12
C VAL A 76 -3.29 -7.26 -1.33
N LEU A 77 -2.76 -8.26 -2.05
CA LEU A 77 -2.41 -8.12 -3.47
C LEU A 77 -3.63 -7.81 -4.35
N LEU A 78 -4.77 -8.45 -4.08
CA LEU A 78 -6.01 -8.18 -4.81
C LEU A 78 -6.52 -6.76 -4.55
N ILE A 79 -6.48 -6.30 -3.30
CA ILE A 79 -6.87 -4.93 -2.94
C ILE A 79 -5.95 -3.92 -3.64
N ASP A 80 -4.64 -4.16 -3.62
CA ASP A 80 -3.66 -3.30 -4.27
C ASP A 80 -3.87 -3.21 -5.79
N GLN A 81 -4.18 -4.35 -6.45
CA GLN A 81 -4.56 -4.36 -7.86
C GLN A 81 -5.85 -3.60 -8.14
N VAL A 82 -6.88 -3.76 -7.29
CA VAL A 82 -8.15 -3.04 -7.43
C VAL A 82 -7.94 -1.54 -7.28
N ILE A 83 -7.17 -1.10 -6.27
CA ILE A 83 -6.85 0.32 -6.08
C ILE A 83 -6.07 0.86 -7.29
N THR A 84 -5.04 0.14 -7.74
CA THR A 84 -4.23 0.55 -8.90
C THR A 84 -5.07 0.65 -10.17
N TYR A 85 -6.07 -0.22 -10.36
CA TYR A 85 -6.89 -0.24 -11.58
C TYR A 85 -8.06 0.76 -11.56
N TYR A 86 -8.64 1.04 -10.40
CA TYR A 86 -9.85 1.87 -10.29
C TYR A 86 -9.62 3.29 -9.75
N VAL A 87 -8.50 3.56 -9.07
CA VAL A 87 -8.26 4.84 -8.36
C VAL A 87 -7.12 5.66 -8.98
N ILE A 88 -6.12 5.00 -9.60
CA ILE A 88 -4.98 5.65 -10.28
C ILE A 88 -5.24 5.69 -11.78
#